data_AF-A0A7C8JZQ0-F1
#
_entry.id   AF-A0A7C8JZQ0-F1
#
_cell.length_a   1.000
_cell.length_b   1.000
_cell.length_c   1.000
_cell.angle_alpha   90.00
_cell.angle_beta   90.00
_cell.angle_gamma   90.00
#
_symmetry.space_group_name_H-M   'P 1'
#
loop_
_entity.id
_entity.type
_entity.pdbx_description
1 polymer ?
#
loop_
_entity_poly.entity_id
_entity_poly.type
_entity_poly.pdbx_seq_one_letter_code
_entity_poly.pdbx_strand_id
1 'polypeptide(L)'
;MPRAIQILVSKTAKPGIPAHWSLYIPYAPSPPRPEGTGKLIHVVGSPLHGYVLEFKAPYVPSEDSIKRVPFPLCSADDEYVKDTDGYELSDGSHKTVVMGTEVKGYEDEFERTRTVSGG
;
A
#
# COMPACT_ATOMS: atom_id res chain seq x y z
N MET A 1 -9.84 -19.18 -7.22
CA MET A 1 -8.41 -19.52 -7.34
C MET A 1 -7.63 -18.76 -6.27
N PRO A 2 -6.55 -19.30 -5.71
CA PRO A 2 -5.72 -18.54 -4.78
C PRO A 2 -4.94 -17.45 -5.50
N ARG A 3 -4.92 -16.24 -4.94
CA ARG A 3 -4.14 -15.09 -5.42
C ARG A 3 -2.86 -14.96 -4.61
N ALA A 4 -1.74 -14.75 -5.29
CA ALA A 4 -0.47 -14.45 -4.63
C ALA A 4 -0.39 -12.95 -4.27
N ILE A 5 -0.45 -12.64 -2.98
CA ILE A 5 -0.20 -11.30 -2.46
C ILE A 5 1.32 -11.10 -2.34
N GLN A 6 1.80 -9.95 -2.79
CA GLN A 6 3.24 -9.68 -2.90
C GLN A 6 3.62 -8.38 -2.21
N ILE A 7 4.83 -8.33 -1.66
CA ILE A 7 5.50 -7.08 -1.33
C ILE A 7 6.31 -6.65 -2.55
N LEU A 8 6.11 -5.42 -3.02
CA LEU A 8 6.92 -4.82 -4.07
C LEU A 8 7.91 -3.84 -3.44
N VAL A 9 9.20 -4.14 -3.57
CA VAL A 9 10.29 -3.32 -3.03
C VAL A 9 10.93 -2.50 -4.14
N SER A 10 10.95 -1.17 -4.00
CA SER A 10 11.67 -0.26 -4.89
C SER A 10 12.99 0.18 -4.26
N LYS A 11 14.08 0.03 -5.03
CA LYS A 11 15.35 0.64 -4.67
C LYS A 11 15.27 2.14 -4.95
N THR A 12 15.72 2.95 -4.00
CA THR A 12 15.85 4.39 -4.18
C THR A 12 17.07 4.69 -5.05
N ALA A 13 16.97 5.69 -5.92
CA ALA A 13 18.07 6.07 -6.82
C ALA A 13 19.31 6.60 -6.08
N LYS A 14 19.16 7.02 -4.81
CA LYS A 14 20.23 7.62 -4.01
C LYS A 14 20.81 6.61 -3.00
N PRO A 15 22.14 6.48 -2.92
CA PRO A 15 22.81 5.74 -1.85
C PRO A 15 22.40 6.24 -0.47
N GLY A 16 22.23 5.34 0.49
CA GLY A 16 21.92 5.68 1.89
C GLY A 16 20.45 5.99 2.18
N ILE A 17 19.58 6.04 1.17
CA ILE A 17 18.13 6.08 1.41
C ILE A 17 17.62 4.63 1.54
N PRO A 18 16.87 4.30 2.61
CA PRO A 18 16.25 2.98 2.75
C PRO A 18 15.33 2.66 1.57
N ALA A 19 15.25 1.38 1.21
CA ALA A 19 14.31 0.94 0.19
C ALA A 19 12.86 1.21 0.64
N HIS A 20 12.02 1.63 -0.31
CA HIS A 20 10.59 1.77 -0.09
C HIS A 20 9.87 0.48 -0.49
N TRP A 21 8.78 0.15 0.19
CA TRP A 21 8.01 -1.05 -0.09
C TRP A 21 6.52 -0.76 -0.14
N SER A 22 5.80 -1.66 -0.80
CA SER A 22 4.37 -1.54 -1.06
C SER A 22 3.75 -2.93 -1.08
N LEU A 23 2.49 -3.04 -0.68
CA LEU A 23 1.71 -4.27 -0.81
C LEU A 23 1.01 -4.26 -2.17
N TYR A 24 1.12 -5.37 -2.90
CA TYR A 24 0.43 -5.58 -4.16
C TYR A 24 -0.50 -6.78 -4.06
N ILE A 25 -1.76 -6.55 -4.41
CA ILE A 25 -2.82 -7.57 -4.43
C ILE A 25 -3.35 -7.64 -5.87
N PRO A 26 -3.07 -8.73 -6.62
CA PRO A 26 -3.58 -8.87 -7.97
C PRO A 26 -5.10 -9.06 -7.97
N TYR A 27 -5.75 -8.62 -9.04
CA TYR A 27 -7.14 -8.92 -9.32
C TYR A 27 -7.28 -10.33 -9.90
N ALA A 28 -8.49 -10.88 -9.81
CA ALA A 28 -8.80 -12.08 -10.59
C ALA A 28 -8.67 -11.73 -12.08
N PRO A 29 -8.10 -12.63 -12.91
CA PRO A 29 -8.09 -12.46 -14.35
C PRO A 29 -9.53 -12.31 -14.87
N SER A 30 -9.87 -11.13 -15.37
CA SER A 30 -11.19 -10.83 -15.91
C SER A 30 -11.06 -9.85 -17.07
N PRO A 31 -11.40 -10.24 -18.31
CA PRO A 31 -11.56 -9.29 -19.40
C PRO A 31 -12.56 -8.20 -19.03
N PRO A 32 -12.36 -6.93 -19.45
CA PRO A 32 -11.30 -6.44 -20.32
C PRO A 32 -10.01 -6.02 -19.60
N ARG A 33 -9.82 -6.36 -18.32
CA ARG A 33 -8.67 -5.89 -17.53
C ARG A 33 -7.37 -6.50 -18.06
N PRO A 34 -6.28 -5.71 -18.20
CA PRO A 34 -4.96 -6.25 -18.46
C PRO A 34 -4.56 -7.30 -17.42
N GLU A 35 -3.83 -8.32 -17.85
CA GLU A 35 -3.24 -9.30 -16.94
C GLU A 35 -2.30 -8.61 -15.95
N GLY A 36 -2.32 -9.05 -14.68
CA GLY A 36 -1.52 -8.41 -13.63
C GLY A 36 -2.05 -7.06 -13.16
N THR A 37 -3.27 -6.67 -13.54
CA THR A 37 -3.95 -5.55 -12.87
C THR A 37 -4.25 -5.90 -11.41
N GLY A 38 -4.07 -4.95 -10.50
CA GLY A 38 -4.34 -5.14 -9.10
C GLY A 38 -4.45 -3.83 -8.32
N LYS A 39 -4.23 -3.94 -7.01
CA LYS A 39 -4.14 -2.82 -6.06
C LYS A 39 -2.71 -2.68 -5.56
N LEU A 40 -2.20 -1.46 -5.52
CA LEU A 40 -0.98 -1.10 -4.79
C LEU A 40 -1.34 -0.31 -3.53
N ILE A 41 -0.80 -0.69 -2.39
CA ILE A 41 -1.02 -0.05 -1.10
C ILE A 41 0.33 0.30 -0.50
N HIS A 42 0.56 1.56 -0.18
CA HIS A 42 1.82 1.99 0.44
C HIS A 42 1.68 3.28 1.23
N VAL A 43 2.65 3.54 2.10
CA VAL A 43 2.72 4.80 2.85
C VAL A 43 3.72 5.71 2.15
N VAL A 44 3.31 6.95 1.86
CA VAL A 44 4.16 7.98 1.28
C VAL A 44 4.23 9.18 2.21
N GLY A 45 5.32 9.94 2.16
CA GLY A 45 5.47 11.15 2.97
C GLY A 45 6.88 11.38 3.46
N SER A 46 7.02 12.31 4.40
CA SER A 46 8.28 12.59 5.08
C SER A 46 8.03 13.12 6.49
N PRO A 47 9.02 13.07 7.39
CA PRO A 47 8.86 13.60 8.75
C PRO A 47 8.38 15.06 8.80
N LEU A 48 8.71 15.86 7.79
CA LEU A 48 8.33 17.27 7.71
C LEU A 48 6.88 17.49 7.25
N HIS A 49 6.35 16.60 6.40
CA HIS A 49 5.03 16.78 5.76
C HIS A 49 3.98 15.77 6.27
N GLY A 50 4.37 14.88 7.18
CA GLY A 50 3.56 13.76 7.62
C GLY A 50 3.62 12.57 6.66
N TYR A 51 2.93 11.51 7.06
CA TYR A 51 2.81 10.26 6.30
C TYR A 51 1.36 10.00 5.95
N VAL A 52 1.14 9.40 4.79
CA VAL A 52 -0.18 9.15 4.22
C VAL A 52 -0.24 7.75 3.62
N LEU A 53 -1.33 7.03 3.89
CA LEU A 53 -1.65 5.78 3.22
C LEU A 53 -2.25 6.09 1.84
N GLU A 54 -1.60 5.63 0.78
CA GLU A 54 -2.04 5.76 -0.60
C GLU A 54 -2.46 4.39 -1.18
N PHE A 55 -3.61 4.39 -1.85
CA PHE A 55 -4.13 3.27 -2.61
C PHE A 55 -4.14 3.62 -4.11
N LYS A 56 -3.48 2.80 -4.93
CA LYS A 56 -3.54 2.91 -6.40
C LYS A 56 -4.29 1.71 -6.98
N ALA A 57 -5.36 2.00 -7.72
CA ALA A 57 -6.24 1.01 -8.33
C ALA A 57 -6.99 1.65 -9.51
N PRO A 58 -7.00 1.05 -10.71
CA PRO A 58 -6.23 -0.14 -11.11
C PRO A 58 -4.71 0.15 -11.16
N TYR A 59 -3.89 -0.82 -10.80
CA TYR A 59 -2.42 -0.74 -10.86
C TYR A 59 -1.84 -1.92 -11.62
N VAL A 60 -0.97 -1.64 -12.60
CA VAL A 60 -0.26 -2.64 -13.40
C VAL A 60 1.25 -2.45 -13.17
N PRO A 61 1.93 -3.38 -12.45
CA PRO A 61 3.35 -3.20 -12.10
C PRO A 61 4.30 -3.02 -13.29
N SER A 62 3.98 -3.61 -14.44
CA SER A 62 4.80 -3.51 -15.66
C SER A 62 4.75 -2.13 -16.34
N GLU A 63 3.70 -1.35 -16.07
CA GLU A 63 3.49 -0.01 -16.62
C GLU A 63 4.14 1.08 -15.75
N ASP A 64 4.54 0.76 -14.51
CA ASP A 64 5.16 1.74 -13.63
C ASP A 64 6.63 2.03 -14.03
N SER A 65 6.96 3.32 -14.06
CA SER A 65 8.31 3.83 -14.23
C SER A 65 9.27 3.38 -13.11
N ILE A 66 8.77 3.23 -11.88
CA ILE A 66 9.56 2.79 -10.74
C ILE A 66 9.70 1.27 -10.78
N LYS A 67 10.93 0.80 -11.03
CA LYS A 67 11.25 -0.62 -10.98
C LYS A 67 11.12 -1.14 -9.55
N ARG A 68 10.22 -2.11 -9.38
CA ARG A 68 10.00 -2.82 -8.12
C ARG A 68 10.32 -4.30 -8.28
N VAL A 69 10.90 -4.89 -7.25
CA VAL A 69 11.16 -6.32 -7.15
C VAL A 69 10.04 -6.95 -6.32
N PRO A 70 9.30 -7.94 -6.87
CA PRO A 70 8.26 -8.63 -6.13
C PRO A 70 8.85 -9.68 -5.18
N PHE A 71 8.30 -9.74 -3.98
CA PHE A 71 8.54 -10.76 -2.97
C PHE A 71 7.20 -11.38 -2.57
N PRO A 72 7.04 -12.72 -2.65
CA PRO A 72 5.82 -13.37 -2.19
C PRO A 72 5.60 -13.13 -0.69
N LEU A 73 4.38 -12.74 -0.31
CA LEU A 73 3.99 -12.60 1.10
C LEU A 73 3.13 -13.78 1.54
N CYS A 74 2.02 -14.00 0.85
CA CYS A 74 1.08 -15.07 1.14
C CYS A 74 0.16 -15.34 -0.06
N SER A 75 -0.70 -16.35 0.09
CA SER A 75 -1.80 -16.61 -0.83
C SER A 75 -3.13 -16.44 -0.10
N ALA A 76 -4.12 -15.90 -0.80
CA ALA A 76 -5.50 -15.76 -0.31
C ALA A 76 -6.46 -16.29 -1.37
N ASP A 77 -7.46 -17.07 -0.95
CA ASP A 77 -8.50 -17.52 -1.88
C ASP A 77 -9.35 -16.34 -2.35
N ASP A 78 -9.75 -16.37 -3.62
CA ASP A 78 -10.60 -15.34 -4.25
C ASP A 78 -11.84 -14.99 -3.42
N GLU A 79 -12.42 -15.96 -2.70
CA GLU A 79 -13.61 -15.74 -1.86
C GLU A 79 -13.38 -14.73 -0.73
N TYR A 80 -12.13 -14.56 -0.29
CA TYR A 80 -11.74 -13.58 0.73
C TYR A 80 -11.25 -12.25 0.13
N VAL A 81 -11.19 -12.12 -1.19
CA VAL A 81 -10.63 -10.95 -1.88
C VAL A 81 -11.67 -10.30 -2.79
N LYS A 82 -12.10 -9.09 -2.43
CA LYS A 82 -13.00 -8.30 -3.27
C LYS A 82 -12.21 -7.38 -4.21
N ASP A 83 -12.47 -7.53 -5.51
CA ASP A 83 -12.04 -6.58 -6.52
C ASP A 83 -12.96 -5.37 -6.49
N THR A 84 -12.34 -4.22 -6.23
CA THR A 84 -12.98 -2.91 -6.13
C THR A 84 -12.02 -1.98 -6.83
N ASP A 85 -12.46 -1.39 -7.93
CA ASP A 85 -11.72 -0.30 -8.56
C ASP A 85 -11.72 0.90 -7.61
N GLY A 86 -10.65 1.71 -7.64
CA GLY A 86 -10.69 3.00 -6.95
C GLY A 86 -11.94 3.74 -7.40
N TYR A 87 -12.62 4.46 -6.51
CA TYR A 87 -13.82 5.18 -6.91
C TYR A 87 -13.46 6.16 -8.04
N GLU A 88 -14.20 6.09 -9.15
CA GLU A 88 -14.16 7.14 -10.16
C GLU A 88 -14.78 8.38 -9.56
N LEU A 89 -14.03 9.49 -9.56
CA LEU A 89 -14.65 10.78 -9.32
C LEU A 89 -15.55 11.12 -10.52
N SER A 90 -16.57 11.92 -10.29
CA SER A 90 -17.53 12.34 -11.32
C SER A 90 -16.92 13.07 -12.53
N ASP A 91 -15.63 13.41 -12.47
CA ASP A 91 -14.86 14.06 -13.52
C ASP A 91 -14.05 13.08 -14.40
N GLY A 92 -14.19 11.77 -14.19
CA GLY A 92 -13.49 10.74 -14.96
C GLY A 92 -12.02 10.56 -14.55
N SER A 93 -11.58 11.18 -13.45
CA SER A 93 -10.26 10.92 -12.87
C SER A 93 -10.29 9.75 -11.89
N HIS A 94 -9.26 8.91 -11.95
CA HIS A 94 -8.98 7.93 -10.89
C HIS A 94 -8.24 8.66 -9.76
N LYS A 95 -8.90 8.87 -8.61
CA LYS A 95 -8.23 9.46 -7.47
C LYS A 95 -7.42 8.37 -6.75
N THR A 96 -6.14 8.63 -6.49
CA THR A 96 -5.49 8.04 -5.33
C THR A 96 -6.36 8.34 -4.11
N VAL A 97 -6.86 7.29 -3.46
CA VAL A 97 -7.52 7.47 -2.16
C VAL A 97 -6.42 7.73 -1.15
N VAL A 98 -6.24 9.00 -0.81
CA VAL A 98 -5.50 9.44 0.36
C VAL A 98 -6.44 9.32 1.54
N MET A 99 -6.48 8.16 2.19
CA MET A 99 -7.11 8.05 3.51
C MET A 99 -6.08 8.52 4.54
N GLY A 100 -6.18 9.80 4.93
CA GLY A 100 -5.53 10.26 6.14
C GLY A 100 -6.16 9.52 7.32
N THR A 101 -5.41 8.64 7.98
CA THR A 101 -5.83 8.13 9.28
C THR A 101 -5.59 9.26 10.28
N GLU A 102 -6.65 9.96 10.69
CA GLU A 102 -6.58 10.79 11.89
C GLU A 102 -6.37 9.83 13.07
N VAL A 103 -5.14 9.74 13.57
CA VAL A 103 -4.81 8.96 14.76
C VAL A 103 -5.38 9.71 15.96
N LYS A 104 -6.63 9.42 16.33
CA LYS A 104 -7.14 9.81 17.64
C LYS A 104 -6.42 8.99 18.70
N GLY A 105 -5.47 9.64 19.37
CA GLY A 105 -4.87 9.16 20.62
C GLY A 105 -4.09 7.86 20.47
N TYR A 106 -2.87 7.95 19.94
CA TYR A 106 -1.86 6.97 20.28
C TYR A 106 -1.24 7.40 21.60
N GLU A 107 -1.75 6.89 22.73
CA GLU A 107 -0.96 6.90 23.96
C GLU A 107 0.13 5.85 23.80
N ASP A 108 1.37 6.32 23.76
CA ASP A 108 2.54 5.48 23.66
C ASP A 108 2.64 4.62 24.94
N GLU A 109 2.48 3.29 24.84
CA GLU A 109 2.71 2.38 25.98
C GLU A 109 4.14 2.49 26.53
N PHE A 110 5.05 3.11 25.79
CA PHE A 110 6.39 3.44 26.24
C PHE A 110 6.43 4.58 27.29
N GLU A 111 5.44 5.47 27.34
CA GLU A 111 5.34 6.49 28.41
C GLU A 111 4.76 5.92 29.71
N ARG A 112 3.99 4.82 29.64
CA ARG A 112 3.39 4.19 30.82
C ARG A 112 4.43 3.57 31.76
N THR A 113 5.58 3.15 31.25
CA THR A 113 6.65 2.51 32.04
C THR A 113 7.60 3.52 32.70
N ARG A 114 7.56 4.81 32.35
CA ARG A 114 8.35 5.85 33.04
C ARG A 114 7.71 6.37 34.33
N THR A 115 6.40 6.20 34.49
CA THR A 115 5.67 6.77 35.64
C THR A 115 5.63 5.85 36.87
N VAL A 116 6.10 4.60 36.77
CA VAL A 116 5.94 3.59 37.85
C VAL A 116 7.22 3.37 38.68
N SER A 117 8.35 4.02 38.36
CA SER A 117 9.60 3.88 39.14
C SER A 117 9.95 5.10 40.01
N GLY A 118 8.98 5.92 40.38
CA GLY A 118 9.16 7.07 41.27
C GLY A 118 8.18 7.03 42.43
N GLY A 119 8.39 6.09 43.36
CA GLY A 119 7.68 5.98 44.63
C GLY A 119 8.60 5.41 45.69
#